data_AF-A0A149QYA8-F1
#
_entry.id   AF-A0A149QYA8-F1
#
_cell.length_a   1.000
_cell.length_b   1.000
_cell.length_c   1.000
_cell.angle_alpha   90.00
_cell.angle_beta   90.00
_cell.angle_gamma   90.00
#
_symmetry.space_group_name_H-M   'P 1'
#
loop_
_entity.id
_entity.type
_entity.pdbx_description
1 polymer ?
#
loop_
_entity_poly.entity_id
_entity_poly.type
_entity_poly.pdbx_seq_one_letter_code
_entity_poly.pdbx_strand_id
1 'polypeptide(L)'
;MGRSSEIPPEGSPEGPPEAMCEPVSLDEHLRRVRARRKELGLADSEEATEALRNKGHARTPEKRALLRSIRRRALRAGLKPVKAYY
;
A
#
# COMPACT_ATOMS: atom_id res chain seq x y z
N MET A 1 11.63 -21.55 -60.10
CA MET A 1 11.09 -22.85 -59.59
C MET A 1 11.64 -23.08 -58.21
N GLY A 2 10.79 -23.58 -57.31
CA GLY A 2 10.86 -23.33 -55.87
C GLY A 2 12.04 -23.92 -55.10
N ARG A 3 12.30 -23.29 -53.96
CA ARG A 3 12.58 -23.98 -52.70
C ARG A 3 11.77 -23.30 -51.61
N SER A 4 10.75 -24.01 -51.14
CA SER A 4 10.08 -23.77 -49.88
C SER A 4 11.13 -23.75 -48.76
N SER A 5 11.09 -22.74 -47.91
CA SER A 5 11.48 -22.88 -46.52
C SER A 5 10.34 -22.31 -45.70
N GLU A 6 9.56 -23.23 -45.16
CA GLU A 6 8.46 -23.01 -44.23
C GLU A 6 8.94 -22.06 -43.13
N ILE A 7 8.27 -20.92 -42.98
CA ILE A 7 8.41 -20.08 -41.80
C ILE A 7 7.60 -20.80 -40.71
N PRO A 8 8.22 -21.31 -39.63
CA PRO A 8 7.46 -21.95 -38.57
C PRO A 8 6.50 -20.92 -37.96
N PRO A 9 5.28 -21.32 -37.60
CA PRO A 9 4.28 -20.39 -37.07
C PRO A 9 4.84 -19.71 -35.82
N GLU A 10 4.66 -18.40 -35.77
CA GLU A 10 4.98 -17.56 -34.62
C GLU A 10 4.32 -18.11 -33.35
N GLY A 11 5.09 -18.87 -32.59
CA GLY A 11 4.77 -19.23 -31.21
C GLY A 11 5.10 -18.03 -30.32
N SER A 12 4.10 -17.24 -30.00
CA SER A 12 4.11 -16.29 -28.88
C SER A 12 2.98 -16.69 -27.94
N PRO A 13 3.04 -16.49 -26.61
CA PRO A 13 4.18 -16.30 -25.73
C PRO A 13 4.10 -17.30 -24.55
N GLU A 14 5.05 -18.22 -24.39
CA GLU A 14 5.23 -18.84 -23.07
C GLU A 14 6.03 -17.86 -22.21
N GLY A 15 5.32 -16.81 -21.76
CA GLY A 15 5.71 -16.12 -20.54
C GLY A 15 5.83 -17.16 -19.43
N PRO A 16 6.72 -16.93 -18.43
CA PRO A 16 6.86 -17.86 -17.33
C PRO A 16 5.48 -18.17 -16.76
N PRO A 17 5.17 -19.45 -16.45
CA PRO A 17 3.86 -19.82 -15.93
C PRO A 17 3.56 -18.88 -14.78
N GLU A 18 2.44 -18.16 -14.87
CA GLU A 18 1.98 -17.30 -13.77
C GLU A 18 2.00 -18.18 -12.54
N ALA A 19 2.97 -17.94 -11.65
CA ALA A 19 3.13 -18.74 -10.46
C ALA A 19 1.81 -18.60 -9.71
N MET A 20 1.02 -19.66 -9.71
CA MET A 20 -0.27 -19.67 -9.05
C MET A 20 0.02 -19.37 -7.59
N CYS A 21 -0.32 -18.15 -7.18
CA CYS A 21 -0.16 -17.71 -5.81
C CYS A 21 -1.21 -18.45 -5.02
N GLU A 22 -0.84 -19.61 -4.47
CA GLU A 22 -1.74 -20.35 -3.60
C GLU A 22 -2.18 -19.42 -2.45
N PRO A 23 -3.48 -19.37 -2.16
CA PRO A 23 -4.00 -18.48 -1.14
C PRO A 23 -3.44 -18.91 0.23
N VAL A 24 -2.59 -18.06 0.80
CA VAL A 24 -2.11 -18.20 2.18
C VAL A 24 -3.06 -17.52 3.14
N SER A 25 -3.17 -18.06 4.36
CA SER A 25 -3.90 -17.38 5.43
C SER A 25 -3.22 -16.05 5.78
N LEU A 26 -4.03 -15.07 6.20
CA LEU A 26 -3.51 -13.77 6.65
C LEU A 26 -2.47 -13.96 7.77
N ASP A 27 -2.74 -14.86 8.72
CA ASP A 27 -1.83 -15.12 9.84
C ASP A 27 -0.49 -15.68 9.38
N GLU A 28 -0.50 -16.61 8.44
CA GLU A 28 0.72 -17.17 7.86
C GLU A 28 1.51 -16.11 7.09
N HIS A 29 0.82 -15.32 6.26
CA HIS A 29 1.44 -14.22 5.53
C HIS A 29 2.11 -13.23 6.49
N LEU A 30 1.42 -12.82 7.55
CA LEU A 30 1.96 -11.89 8.55
C LEU A 30 3.16 -12.49 9.29
N ARG A 31 3.16 -13.80 9.60
CA ARG A 31 4.32 -14.48 10.19
C ARG A 31 5.54 -14.44 9.26
N ARG A 32 5.35 -14.77 7.97
CA ARG A 32 6.43 -14.74 6.96
C ARG A 32 7.01 -13.33 6.83
N VAL A 33 6.16 -12.30 6.76
CA VAL A 33 6.59 -10.90 6.68
C VAL A 33 7.37 -10.50 7.93
N ARG A 34 6.89 -10.81 9.13
CA ARG A 34 7.60 -10.45 10.38
C ARG A 34 8.97 -11.13 10.49
N ALA A 35 9.07 -12.40 10.10
CA ALA A 35 10.33 -13.12 10.06
C ALA A 35 11.32 -12.44 9.10
N ARG A 36 10.89 -12.14 7.87
CA ARG A 36 11.72 -11.46 6.87
C ARG A 36 12.16 -10.07 7.33
N ARG A 37 11.26 -9.32 7.97
CA ARG A 37 11.58 -8.00 8.52
C ARG A 37 12.63 -8.07 9.63
N LYS A 38 12.57 -9.09 10.49
CA LYS A 38 13.57 -9.33 11.54
C LYS A 38 14.94 -9.65 10.94
N GLU A 39 15.00 -10.49 9.90
CA GLU A 39 16.26 -10.79 9.18
C GLU A 39 16.90 -9.52 8.58
N LEU A 40 16.07 -8.60 8.08
CA LEU A 40 16.51 -7.34 7.51
C LEU A 40 16.82 -6.25 8.56
N GLY A 41 16.70 -6.55 9.85
CA GLY A 41 16.87 -5.57 10.93
C GLY A 41 15.77 -4.50 11.00
N LEU A 42 14.66 -4.70 10.27
CA LEU A 42 13.50 -3.80 10.22
C LEU A 42 12.52 -4.14 11.35
N ALA A 43 12.98 -4.05 12.60
CA ALA A 43 12.14 -4.30 13.76
C ALA A 43 11.09 -3.18 13.93
N ASP A 44 9.82 -3.56 14.06
CA ASP A 44 8.75 -2.66 14.47
C ASP A 44 8.89 -2.41 15.98
N SER A 45 9.71 -1.42 16.39
CA SER A 45 9.63 -0.95 17.77
C SER A 45 8.34 -0.15 17.95
N GLU A 46 7.78 -0.19 19.15
CA GLU A 46 6.60 0.62 19.49
C GLU A 46 6.90 2.11 19.25
N GLU A 47 8.12 2.55 19.55
CA GLU A 47 8.59 3.92 19.36
C GLU A 47 8.65 4.31 17.88
N ALA A 48 9.18 3.45 17.00
CA ALA A 48 9.24 3.70 15.56
C ALA A 48 7.83 3.73 14.97
N THR A 49 6.96 2.83 15.41
CA THR A 49 5.55 2.81 15.01
C THR A 49 4.85 4.10 15.45
N GLU A 50 5.10 4.56 16.67
CA GLU A 50 4.59 5.81 17.20
C GLU A 50 5.15 7.04 16.50
N ALA A 51 6.39 7.01 16.02
CA ALA A 51 7.00 8.10 15.25
C ALA A 51 6.39 8.21 13.85
N LEU A 52 6.01 7.08 13.23
CA LEU A 52 5.33 7.04 11.93
C LEU A 52 3.85 7.43 12.00
N ARG A 53 3.24 7.46 13.19
CA ARG A 53 1.88 7.98 13.33
C ARG A 53 1.88 9.46 12.93
N ASN A 54 0.97 9.81 12.02
CA ASN A 54 0.72 11.18 11.55
C ASN A 54 0.14 12.05 12.67
N LYS A 55 0.91 12.30 13.74
CA LYS A 55 0.43 13.03 14.91
C LYS A 55 0.07 14.45 14.51
N GLY A 56 -1.16 14.86 14.83
CA GLY A 56 -1.72 16.14 14.45
C GLY A 56 -0.92 17.37 14.94
N HIS A 57 0.01 17.19 15.89
CA HIS A 57 0.92 18.24 16.37
C HIS A 57 1.94 18.67 15.29
N ALA A 58 2.36 17.76 14.41
CA ALA A 58 3.32 18.03 13.34
C ALA A 58 2.67 18.68 12.10
N ARG A 59 1.35 18.93 12.11
CA ARG A 59 0.65 19.57 10.98
C ARG A 59 1.18 20.99 10.77
N THR A 60 1.48 21.34 9.52
CA THR A 60 1.87 22.71 9.17
C THR A 60 0.75 23.71 9.46
N PRO A 61 1.06 25.02 9.63
CA PRO A 61 0.04 26.07 9.79
C PRO A 61 -1.02 26.05 8.68
N GLU A 62 -0.62 25.82 7.43
CA GLU A 62 -1.49 25.78 6.25
C GLU A 62 -2.46 24.59 6.34
N LYS A 63 -1.94 23.40 6.69
CA LYS A 63 -2.77 22.21 6.86
C LYS A 63 -3.80 22.41 7.96
N ARG A 64 -3.42 23.05 9.08
CA ARG A 64 -4.35 23.39 10.16
C ARG A 64 -5.43 24.37 9.71
N ALA A 65 -5.06 25.39 8.92
CA ALA A 65 -6.03 26.35 8.37
C ALA A 65 -7.03 25.68 7.42
N LEU A 66 -6.55 24.81 6.55
CA LEU A 66 -7.39 24.01 5.64
C LEU A 66 -8.36 23.10 6.41
N LEU A 67 -7.89 22.35 7.40
CA LEU A 67 -8.77 21.50 8.20
C LEU A 67 -9.84 22.31 8.96
N ARG A 68 -9.51 23.52 9.43
CA ARG A 68 -10.49 24.43 10.04
C ARG A 68 -11.54 24.92 9.05
N SER A 69 -11.17 25.20 7.79
CA SER A 69 -12.13 25.65 6.78
C SER A 69 -13.09 24.53 6.38
N ILE A 70 -12.56 23.31 6.18
CA ILE A 70 -13.36 22.10 5.92
C ILE A 70 -14.33 21.84 7.07
N ARG A 71 -13.86 21.90 8.32
CA ARG A 71 -14.71 21.72 9.50
C ARG A 71 -15.85 22.74 9.54
N ARG A 72 -15.56 24.02 9.26
CA ARG A 72 -16.59 25.07 9.19
C ARG A 72 -17.62 24.78 8.10
N ARG A 73 -17.18 24.31 6.92
CA ARG A 73 -18.08 23.94 5.82
C ARG A 73 -18.99 22.78 6.20
N ALA A 74 -18.45 21.72 6.81
CA ALA A 74 -19.22 20.58 7.27
C ALA A 74 -20.29 20.99 8.30
N LEU A 75 -19.92 21.82 9.28
CA LEU A 75 -20.88 22.34 10.26
C LEU A 75 -22.00 23.17 9.61
N ARG A 76 -21.68 24.01 8.62
CA ARG A 76 -22.69 24.77 7.85
C ARG A 76 -23.63 23.85 7.07
N ALA A 77 -23.14 22.69 6.63
CA ALA A 77 -23.94 21.67 5.95
C ALA A 77 -24.71 20.74 6.91
N GLY A 78 -24.68 21.00 8.23
CA GLY A 78 -25.33 20.14 9.22
C GLY A 78 -24.64 18.78 9.45
N LEU A 79 -23.43 18.59 8.91
CA LEU A 79 -22.66 17.36 9.06
C LEU A 79 -21.84 17.39 10.35
N LYS A 80 -21.78 16.25 11.06
CA LYS A 80 -20.97 16.09 12.28
C LYS A 80 -19.53 15.70 11.92
N PRO A 81 -18.53 16.57 12.08
CA PRO A 81 -17.15 16.25 11.71
C PRO A 81 -16.57 15.22 12.68
N VAL A 82 -16.04 14.12 12.15
CA VAL A 82 -15.33 13.11 12.95
C VAL A 82 -14.00 13.70 13.39
N LYS A 83 -13.66 13.48 14.67
CA LYS A 83 -12.38 13.91 15.20
C LYS A 83 -11.29 13.00 14.63
N ALA A 84 -10.41 13.59 13.81
CA ALA A 84 -9.17 12.93 13.41
C ALA A 84 -8.25 12.88 14.64
N TYR A 85 -8.38 11.79 15.41
CA TYR A 85 -7.25 11.24 16.17
C TYR A 85 -6.23 10.77 15.14
N TYR A 86 -4.95 10.75 15.48
CA TYR A 86 -3.82 10.67 14.54
C TYR A 86 -3.53 12.06 13.94
#